data_AF-A0A6G8PZL8-F1
#
_entry.id   AF-A0A6G8PZL8-F1
#
_cell.length_a   1.000
_cell.length_b   1.000
_cell.length_c   1.000
_cell.angle_alpha   90.00
_cell.angle_beta   90.00
_cell.angle_gamma   90.00
#
_symmetry.space_group_name_H-M   'P 1'
#
loop_
_entity.id
_entity.type
_entity.pdbx_description
1 polymer ?
#
loop_
_entity_poly.entity_id
_entity_poly.type
_entity_poly.pdbx_seq_one_letter_code
_entity_poly.pdbx_strand_id
1 'polypeptide(L)'
;MAKSQPVRDWGDANRKMEAEGCCRNCGGEQELQRAHLVPRRYDPLVRGPRGARLRYVPAAAICPLCLWCHADFDRGNLSLLGKLFVSELRYAIRVLGKHRARRRLGGRRLG
;
A
#
# COMPACT_ATOMS: atom_id res chain seq x y z
N MET A 1 -12.53 -4.90 24.58
CA MET A 1 -11.48 -5.69 23.90
C MET A 1 -11.23 -5.11 22.51
N ALA A 2 -10.06 -4.52 22.26
CA ALA A 2 -9.72 -4.05 20.92
C ALA A 2 -9.63 -5.25 19.97
N LYS A 3 -10.42 -5.27 18.89
CA LYS A 3 -10.35 -6.34 17.88
C LYS A 3 -8.94 -6.34 17.30
N SER A 4 -8.16 -7.38 17.60
CA SER A 4 -6.85 -7.56 16.99
C SER A 4 -7.05 -7.64 15.47
N GLN A 5 -6.30 -6.83 14.74
CA GLN A 5 -6.36 -6.86 13.28
C GLN A 5 -6.05 -8.29 12.81
N PRO A 6 -6.74 -8.80 11.77
CA PRO A 6 -6.48 -10.15 11.27
C PRO A 6 -5.01 -10.28 10.86
N VAL A 7 -4.41 -11.42 11.23
CA VAL A 7 -3.00 -11.73 10.98
C VAL A 7 -2.72 -11.63 9.48
N ARG A 8 -1.66 -10.90 9.14
CA ARG A 8 -1.22 -10.65 7.77
C ARG A 8 0.18 -11.18 7.54
N ASP A 9 0.38 -11.81 6.39
CA ASP A 9 1.70 -12.09 5.87
C ASP A 9 2.22 -10.86 5.12
N TRP A 10 3.35 -10.34 5.60
CA TRP A 10 4.01 -9.13 5.11
C TRP A 10 5.32 -9.42 4.38
N GLY A 11 5.70 -10.68 4.17
CA GLY A 11 7.05 -11.04 3.70
C GLY A 11 7.49 -10.25 2.46
N ASP A 12 6.67 -10.26 1.40
CA ASP A 12 6.98 -9.59 0.13
C ASP A 12 6.94 -8.06 0.25
N ALA A 13 6.00 -7.54 1.04
CA ALA A 13 5.92 -6.12 1.34
C ALA A 13 7.16 -5.63 2.09
N ASN A 14 7.65 -6.39 3.06
CA ASN A 14 8.85 -6.04 3.83
C ASN A 14 10.11 -6.08 2.96
N ARG A 15 10.29 -7.13 2.14
CA ARG A 15 11.42 -7.20 1.20
C ARG A 15 11.45 -6.01 0.24
N LYS A 16 10.28 -5.56 -0.20
CA LYS A 16 10.17 -4.34 -1.01
C LYS A 16 10.57 -3.08 -0.24
N MET A 17 10.12 -2.92 1.01
CA MET A 17 10.51 -1.77 1.84
C MET A 17 12.03 -1.69 2.00
N GLU A 18 12.67 -2.84 2.24
CA GLU A 18 14.13 -2.95 2.37
C GLU A 18 14.84 -2.62 1.04
N ALA A 19 14.35 -3.16 -0.07
CA ALA A 19 14.96 -2.93 -1.39
C ALA A 19 14.86 -1.49 -1.87
N GLU A 20 13.79 -0.77 -1.52
CA GLU A 20 13.60 0.62 -1.93
C GLU A 20 14.23 1.63 -0.97
N GLY A 21 14.23 1.35 0.33
CA GLY A 21 14.99 2.09 1.35
C GLY A 21 14.61 3.57 1.55
N CYS A 22 13.68 4.13 0.78
CA CYS A 22 13.32 5.54 0.84
C CYS A 22 11.83 5.81 0.57
N CYS A 23 11.36 6.98 0.97
CA CYS A 23 10.01 7.46 0.72
C CYS A 23 9.87 7.74 -0.78
N ARG A 24 8.91 7.08 -1.44
CA ARG A 24 8.70 7.25 -2.88
C ARG A 24 8.29 8.68 -3.28
N ASN A 25 7.79 9.47 -2.32
CA ASN A 25 7.37 10.83 -2.60
C ASN A 25 8.49 11.86 -2.43
N CYS A 26 9.25 11.81 -1.33
CA CYS A 26 10.22 12.85 -0.97
C CYS A 26 11.67 12.37 -0.89
N GLY A 27 11.93 11.07 -1.07
CA GLY A 27 13.28 10.48 -0.98
C GLY A 27 13.81 10.28 0.43
N GLY A 28 13.12 10.74 1.49
CA GLY A 28 13.59 10.55 2.87
C GLY A 28 13.60 9.09 3.31
N GLU A 29 14.60 8.69 4.10
CA GLU A 29 14.85 7.29 4.49
C GLU A 29 14.36 6.94 5.91
N GLN A 30 14.01 7.95 6.70
CA GLN A 30 13.59 7.77 8.09
C GLN A 30 12.09 7.48 8.19
N GLU A 31 11.72 6.66 9.18
CA GLU A 31 10.34 6.36 9.55
C GLU A 31 9.46 5.88 8.38
N LEU A 32 10.00 4.98 7.55
CA LEU A 32 9.26 4.45 6.41
C LEU A 32 8.08 3.56 6.84
N GLN A 33 6.94 3.79 6.20
CA GLN A 33 5.70 3.09 6.43
C GLN A 33 5.20 2.42 5.14
N ARG A 34 4.50 1.30 5.32
CA ARG A 34 3.92 0.48 4.24
C ARG A 34 2.56 1.05 3.83
N ALA A 35 2.57 2.17 3.13
CA ALA A 35 1.34 2.85 2.73
C ALA A 35 0.52 1.99 1.78
N HIS A 36 -0.74 1.70 2.14
CA HIS A 36 -1.59 0.81 1.36
C HIS A 36 -2.19 1.51 0.15
N LEU A 37 -1.82 1.06 -1.05
CA LEU A 37 -2.35 1.55 -2.32
C LEU A 37 -3.81 1.12 -2.55
N VAL A 38 -4.19 -0.04 -2.00
CA VAL A 38 -5.58 -0.52 -1.94
C VAL A 38 -6.00 -0.77 -0.48
N PRO A 39 -7.27 -0.60 -0.11
CA PRO A 39 -7.71 -0.88 1.26
C PRO A 39 -7.42 -2.32 1.70
N ARG A 40 -6.95 -2.49 2.94
CA ARG A 40 -6.55 -3.78 3.55
C ARG A 40 -7.60 -4.89 3.52
N ARG A 41 -8.87 -4.57 3.23
CA ARG A 41 -9.95 -5.56 3.06
C ARG A 41 -9.83 -6.34 1.75
N TYR A 42 -9.06 -5.83 0.80
CA TYR A 42 -8.80 -6.45 -0.49
C TYR A 42 -7.52 -7.30 -0.51
N ASP A 43 -6.76 -7.34 0.59
CA ASP A 43 -5.62 -8.24 0.71
C ASP A 43 -6.08 -9.69 0.48
N PRO A 44 -5.49 -10.44 -0.46
CA PRO A 44 -5.90 -11.80 -0.75
C PRO A 44 -5.79 -12.71 0.47
N LEU A 45 -6.66 -13.72 0.54
CA LEU A 45 -6.54 -14.79 1.54
C LEU A 45 -5.61 -15.87 0.99
N VAL A 46 -4.61 -16.24 1.77
CA VAL A 46 -3.67 -17.34 1.48
C VAL A 46 -3.69 -18.36 2.61
N ARG A 47 -3.18 -19.56 2.33
CA ARG A 47 -2.89 -20.55 3.37
C ARG A 47 -1.50 -20.26 3.94
N GLY A 48 -1.46 -19.90 5.21
CA GLY A 48 -0.24 -19.74 5.98
C GLY A 48 0.32 -21.08 6.47
N PRO A 49 1.41 -21.04 7.26
CA PRO A 49 2.00 -22.21 7.87
C PRO A 49 0.95 -23.00 8.66
N ARG A 50 0.95 -24.33 8.51
CA ARG A 50 -0.02 -25.24 9.16
C ARG A 50 -1.48 -25.05 8.70
N GLY A 51 -1.72 -24.45 7.54
CA GLY A 51 -3.05 -24.36 6.91
C GLY A 51 -3.94 -23.21 7.41
N ALA A 52 -3.44 -22.35 8.30
CA ALA A 52 -4.19 -21.19 8.79
C ALA A 52 -4.53 -20.22 7.64
N ARG A 53 -5.75 -19.66 7.61
CA ARG A 53 -6.10 -18.63 6.61
C ARG A 53 -5.56 -17.28 7.06
N LEU A 54 -4.65 -16.72 6.28
CA LEU A 54 -4.03 -15.41 6.55
C LEU A 54 -4.32 -14.46 5.39
N ARG A 55 -4.30 -13.15 5.66
CA ARG A 55 -4.32 -12.12 4.61
C ARG A 55 -2.88 -11.93 4.13
N TYR A 56 -2.60 -12.06 2.85
CA TYR A 56 -1.26 -11.78 2.28
C TYR A 56 -1.24 -10.36 1.73
N VAL A 57 -0.15 -9.63 1.98
CA VAL A 57 0.07 -8.27 1.47
C VAL A 57 1.10 -8.34 0.34
N PRO A 58 0.66 -8.29 -0.94
CA PRO A 58 1.60 -8.28 -2.07
C PRO A 58 2.48 -7.04 -2.04
N ALA A 59 3.72 -7.16 -2.53
CA ALA A 59 4.62 -6.02 -2.72
C ALA A 59 3.97 -4.89 -3.55
N ALA A 60 3.15 -5.24 -4.55
CA ALA A 60 2.43 -4.28 -5.40
C ALA A 60 1.23 -3.59 -4.70
N ALA A 61 0.85 -4.02 -3.49
CA ALA A 61 -0.27 -3.44 -2.74
C ALA A 61 0.14 -2.26 -1.85
N ILE A 62 1.44 -2.03 -1.67
CA ILE A 62 1.99 -0.98 -0.79
C ILE A 62 2.91 -0.04 -1.56
N CYS A 63 3.20 1.12 -0.99
CA CYS A 63 4.24 2.04 -1.43
C CYS A 63 5.00 2.53 -0.20
N PRO A 64 6.35 2.52 -0.19
CA PRO A 64 7.11 3.12 0.90
C PRO A 64 6.86 4.63 0.96
N LEU A 65 6.44 5.13 2.11
CA LEU A 65 6.28 6.56 2.39
C LEU A 65 6.78 6.87 3.80
N CYS A 66 7.40 8.02 4.01
CA CYS A 66 7.66 8.51 5.37
C CYS A 66 6.33 8.84 6.08
N LEU A 67 6.38 9.00 7.41
CA LEU A 67 5.22 9.31 8.25
C LEU A 67 4.34 10.44 7.68
N TRP A 68 4.94 11.55 7.29
CA TRP A 68 4.22 12.73 6.78
C TRP A 68 3.55 12.47 5.43
N CYS A 69 4.29 11.91 4.46
CA CYS A 69 3.75 11.61 3.14
C CYS A 69 2.65 10.55 3.20
N HIS A 70 2.77 9.58 4.12
CA HIS A 70 1.73 8.58 4.34
C HIS A 70 0.45 9.21 4.90
N ALA A 71 0.58 10.08 5.90
CA ALA A 71 -0.57 10.80 6.46
C ALA A 71 -1.30 11.64 5.39
N ASP A 72 -0.56 12.37 4.54
CA ASP A 72 -1.15 13.14 3.45
C ASP A 72 -1.80 12.26 2.38
N PHE A 73 -1.20 11.12 2.06
CA PHE A 73 -1.80 10.15 1.14
C PHE A 73 -3.11 9.57 1.66
N ASP A 74 -3.17 9.22 2.95
CA ASP A 74 -4.39 8.70 3.56
C ASP A 74 -5.50 9.76 3.68
N ARG A 75 -5.13 11.02 3.88
CA ARG A 75 -6.05 12.18 3.81
C ARG A 75 -6.47 12.52 2.38
N GLY A 76 -5.84 11.91 1.37
CA GLY A 76 -6.05 12.22 -0.04
C GLY A 76 -5.47 13.57 -0.46
N ASN A 77 -4.57 14.17 0.30
CA ASN A 77 -3.88 15.41 -0.06
C ASN A 77 -2.69 15.15 -0.99
N LEU A 78 -2.15 13.92 -0.97
CA LEU A 78 -1.05 13.51 -1.82
C LEU A 78 -1.53 12.61 -2.96
N SER A 79 -1.12 12.93 -4.20
CA SER A 79 -1.22 12.04 -5.35
C SER A 79 0.07 11.23 -5.52
N LEU A 80 -0.09 9.93 -5.71
CA LEU A 80 0.99 9.00 -6.08
C LEU A 80 0.95 8.64 -7.58
N LEU A 81 -0.04 9.12 -8.34
CA LEU A 81 -0.05 8.92 -9.79
C LEU A 81 1.21 9.56 -10.40
N GLY A 82 1.96 8.78 -11.18
CA GLY A 82 3.27 9.18 -11.73
C GLY A 82 4.48 8.77 -10.88
N LYS A 83 4.27 8.36 -9.62
CA LYS A 83 5.34 7.88 -8.71
C LYS A 83 5.32 6.36 -8.50
N LEU A 84 4.22 5.73 -8.92
CA LEU A 84 4.01 4.29 -8.80
C LEU A 84 4.64 3.54 -9.97
N PHE A 85 5.18 2.37 -9.66
CA PHE A 85 5.57 1.40 -10.66
C PHE A 85 4.35 0.86 -11.41
N VAL A 86 4.57 0.40 -12.63
CA VAL A 86 3.51 -0.16 -13.49
C VAL A 86 2.83 -1.36 -12.81
N SER A 87 3.57 -2.18 -12.07
CA SER A 87 3.03 -3.33 -11.33
C SER A 87 2.06 -2.90 -10.22
N GLU A 88 2.37 -1.83 -9.49
CA GLU A 88 1.52 -1.25 -8.43
C GLU A 88 0.23 -0.67 -9.01
N LEU A 89 0.34 0.10 -10.11
CA LEU A 89 -0.82 0.64 -10.82
C LEU A 89 -1.73 -0.48 -11.35
N ARG A 90 -1.16 -1.48 -12.00
CA ARG A 90 -1.90 -2.65 -12.51
C ARG A 90 -2.58 -3.40 -11.37
N TYR A 91 -1.90 -3.60 -10.25
CA TYR A 91 -2.47 -4.25 -9.08
C TYR A 91 -3.68 -3.46 -8.54
N ALA A 92 -3.54 -2.15 -8.34
CA ALA A 92 -4.63 -1.31 -7.87
C ALA A 92 -5.84 -1.29 -8.83
N ILE A 93 -5.60 -1.21 -10.13
CA ILE A 93 -6.65 -1.28 -11.16
C ILE A 93 -7.34 -2.64 -11.14
N ARG A 94 -6.59 -3.74 -11.06
CA ARG A 94 -7.16 -5.10 -10.99
C ARG A 94 -8.06 -5.29 -9.78
N VAL A 95 -7.65 -4.76 -8.62
CA VAL A 95 -8.37 -4.95 -7.35
C VAL A 95 -9.57 -4.00 -7.20
N LEU A 96 -9.42 -2.73 -7.59
CA LEU A 96 -10.44 -1.71 -7.36
C LEU A 96 -11.26 -1.37 -8.61
N GLY A 97 -10.75 -1.66 -9.80
CA GLY A 97 -11.23 -1.09 -11.06
C GLY A 97 -10.66 0.31 -11.30
N LYS A 98 -10.60 0.71 -12.58
CA LYS A 98 -9.94 1.95 -13.07
C LYS A 98 -10.37 3.21 -12.32
N HIS A 99 -11.67 3.44 -12.16
CA HIS A 99 -12.19 4.68 -11.54
C HIS A 99 -11.86 4.78 -10.04
N ARG A 100 -12.02 3.68 -9.29
CA ARG A 100 -11.72 3.65 -7.85
C ARG A 100 -10.21 3.72 -7.60
N ALA A 101 -9.41 3.04 -8.41
CA ALA A 101 -7.95 3.15 -8.36
C ALA A 101 -7.50 4.60 -8.61
N ARG A 102 -7.99 5.25 -9.68
CA ARG A 102 -7.68 6.66 -9.96
C ARG A 102 -8.03 7.58 -8.79
N ARG A 103 -9.21 7.41 -8.17
CA ARG A 103 -9.63 8.22 -7.02
C ARG A 103 -8.75 8.01 -5.80
N ARG A 104 -8.40 6.76 -5.47
CA ARG A 104 -7.56 6.43 -4.31
C ARG A 104 -6.14 6.96 -4.47
N LEU A 105 -5.56 6.80 -5.66
CA LEU A 105 -4.15 7.07 -5.92
C LEU A 105 -3.89 8.53 -6.34
N GLY A 106 -4.89 9.20 -6.89
CA GLY A 106 -4.76 10.51 -7.50
C GLY A 106 -4.88 11.71 -6.56
N GLY A 107 -5.11 11.48 -5.26
CA GLY A 107 -5.44 12.55 -4.32
C GLY A 107 -6.76 13.28 -4.66
N ARG A 108 -7.09 14.30 -3.88
CA ARG A 108 -8.07 15.31 -4.25
C ARG A 108 -7.44 16.12 -5.37
N ARG A 109 -8.19 16.34 -6.45
CA ARG A 109 -7.84 17.45 -7.34
C ARG A 109 -8.02 18.70 -6.49
N LEU A 110 -6.95 19.45 -6.24
CA LEU A 110 -7.11 20.86 -5.94
C LEU A 110 -7.84 21.42 -7.17
N GLY A 111 -9.12 21.74 -6.99
CA GLY A 111 -9.91 22.44 -7.98
C GLY A 111 -9.43 23.87 -8.09
#